data_AF-A0A933LFT6-F1
#
_entry.id   AF-A0A933LFT6-F1
#
_cell.length_a   1.000
_cell.length_b   1.000
_cell.length_c   1.000
_cell.angle_alpha   90.00
_cell.angle_beta   90.00
_cell.angle_gamma   90.00
#
_symmetry.space_group_name_H-M   'P 1'
#
loop_
_entity.id
_entity.type
_entity.pdbx_description
1 polymer ?
#
loop_
_entity_poly.entity_id
_entity_poly.type
_entity_poly.pdbx_seq_one_letter_code
_entity_poly.pdbx_strand_id
1 'polypeptide(L)'
;MSAKARPAVDAATGGVPVFSERLTAVLETFLQGEAPNAGRFCGNCYTPMDAQRMHCLHCSASVQDHPPVQSVPRPVLLMFRQLRRREALVVNSFAYLGLLLGVLTFIGVFYVIFTLGANVWWYVFDITLLFVASRVLAGL
;
A
#
# COMPACT_ATOMS: atom_id res chain seq x y z
N MET A 1 9.41 -0.84 33.21
CA MET A 1 8.38 -0.92 32.15
C MET A 1 8.74 0.12 31.09
N SER A 2 9.50 -0.27 30.07
CA SER A 2 10.03 0.66 29.06
C SER A 2 9.31 0.42 27.73
N ALA A 3 8.56 1.43 27.28
CA ALA A 3 7.87 1.45 26.01
C ALA A 3 8.92 1.52 24.88
N LYS A 4 9.30 0.34 24.36
CA LYS A 4 10.18 0.24 23.19
C LYS A 4 9.40 0.70 21.96
N ALA A 5 9.65 1.94 21.57
CA ALA A 5 9.18 2.52 20.30
C ALA A 5 9.51 1.56 19.15
N ARG A 6 8.48 1.19 18.38
CA ARG A 6 8.66 0.43 17.13
C ARG A 6 9.16 1.40 16.07
N PRO A 7 10.27 1.12 15.37
CA PRO A 7 10.72 1.98 14.28
C PRO A 7 9.68 1.95 13.15
N ALA A 8 9.32 3.14 12.68
CA ALA A 8 8.64 3.33 11.42
C ALA A 8 9.60 2.93 10.31
N VAL A 9 9.42 1.71 9.80
CA VAL A 9 10.19 1.18 8.67
C VAL A 9 9.65 1.84 7.40
N ASP A 10 10.42 2.84 6.95
CA ASP A 10 10.82 3.10 5.57
C ASP A 10 9.75 3.43 4.53
N ALA A 11 9.38 4.72 4.48
CA ALA A 11 8.70 5.32 3.33
C ALA A 11 9.66 6.07 2.37
N ALA A 12 10.97 6.10 2.64
CA ALA A 12 11.89 7.03 1.97
C ALA A 12 13.19 6.43 1.38
N THR A 13 13.40 5.12 1.48
CA THR A 13 14.52 4.43 0.80
C THR A 13 13.94 3.48 -0.23
N GLY A 14 14.51 3.45 -1.44
CA GLY A 14 14.17 2.48 -2.51
C GLY A 14 14.20 1.05 -1.97
N GLY A 15 13.05 0.64 -1.43
CA GLY A 15 12.96 -0.44 -0.46
C GLY A 15 13.04 -1.77 -1.18
N VAL A 16 14.03 -2.57 -0.80
CA VAL A 16 14.04 -3.99 -1.15
C VAL A 16 12.72 -4.58 -0.67
N PRO A 17 11.89 -5.14 -1.56
CA PRO A 17 10.58 -5.62 -1.17
C PRO A 17 10.76 -6.76 -0.15
N VAL A 18 10.11 -6.62 1.03
CA VAL A 18 10.19 -7.58 2.14
C VAL A 18 9.75 -8.98 1.71
N PHE A 19 8.88 -9.05 0.70
CA PHE A 19 8.46 -10.27 0.03
C PHE A 19 8.71 -10.16 -1.47
N SER A 20 9.09 -11.26 -2.11
CA SER A 20 9.22 -11.29 -3.57
C SER A 20 7.89 -10.96 -4.24
N GLU A 21 7.90 -10.22 -5.35
CA GLU A 21 6.67 -9.87 -6.09
C GLU A 21 5.81 -11.10 -6.41
N ARG A 22 6.46 -12.21 -6.76
CA ARG A 22 5.79 -13.50 -7.01
C ARG A 22 5.10 -14.06 -5.78
N LEU A 23 5.73 -13.95 -4.61
CA LEU A 23 5.13 -14.40 -3.35
C LEU A 23 3.94 -13.51 -2.97
N THR A 24 4.06 -12.20 -3.15
CA THR A 24 2.99 -11.22 -2.92
C THR A 24 1.74 -11.55 -3.75
N ALA A 25 1.91 -11.86 -5.04
CA ALA A 25 0.80 -12.23 -5.92
C ALA A 25 0.10 -13.52 -5.49
N VAL A 26 0.85 -14.55 -5.10
CA VAL A 26 0.29 -15.83 -4.64
C VAL A 26 -0.37 -15.70 -3.26
N LEU A 27 0.18 -14.88 -2.35
CA LEU A 27 -0.47 -14.61 -1.08
C LEU A 27 -1.79 -13.85 -1.28
N GLU A 28 -1.84 -12.92 -2.23
CA GLU A 28 -3.04 -12.15 -2.54
C GLU A 28 -4.21 -13.05 -3.00
N THR A 29 -3.95 -14.01 -3.90
CA THR A 29 -4.97 -14.98 -4.32
C THR A 29 -5.44 -15.87 -3.16
N PHE A 30 -4.55 -16.27 -2.25
CA PHE A 30 -4.94 -16.98 -1.02
C PHE A 30 -5.78 -16.12 -0.07
N LEU A 31 -5.50 -14.82 -0.01
CA LEU A 31 -6.25 -13.88 0.83
C LEU A 31 -7.63 -13.58 0.27
N GLN A 32 -7.78 -13.54 -1.04
CA GLN A 32 -9.04 -13.35 -1.76
C GLN A 32 -9.88 -14.64 -1.82
N GLY A 33 -9.30 -15.79 -1.45
CA GLY A 33 -9.98 -17.09 -1.46
C GLY A 33 -10.05 -17.74 -2.85
N GLU A 34 -9.31 -17.22 -3.82
CA GLU A 34 -9.31 -17.68 -5.21
C GLU A 34 -8.47 -18.95 -5.42
N ALA A 35 -7.54 -19.26 -4.50
CA ALA A 35 -6.72 -20.46 -4.55
C ALA A 35 -6.55 -21.11 -3.17
N PRO A 36 -6.52 -22.45 -3.08
CA PRO A 36 -6.17 -23.13 -1.84
C PRO A 36 -4.70 -22.87 -1.49
N ASN A 37 -4.38 -22.64 -0.21
CA ASN A 37 -3.01 -22.52 0.31
C ASN A 37 -2.29 -23.89 0.29
N ALA A 38 -2.11 -24.44 -0.91
CA ALA A 38 -1.50 -25.72 -1.18
C ALA A 38 -0.57 -25.55 -2.40
N GLY A 39 0.71 -25.87 -2.24
CA GLY A 39 1.71 -25.70 -3.28
C GLY A 39 3.12 -26.02 -2.78
N ARG A 40 4.12 -25.96 -3.65
CA ARG A 40 5.53 -26.16 -3.26
C ARG A 40 6.18 -24.80 -3.00
N PHE A 41 6.53 -24.53 -1.74
CA PHE A 41 7.18 -23.29 -1.35
C PHE A 41 8.58 -23.55 -0.80
N CYS A 42 9.48 -22.58 -0.96
CA CYS A 42 10.80 -22.65 -0.32
C CYS A 42 10.67 -22.71 1.21
N GLY A 43 11.41 -23.60 1.87
CA GLY A 43 11.41 -23.71 3.34
C GLY A 43 12.04 -22.52 4.07
N ASN A 44 12.77 -21.66 3.36
CA ASN A 44 13.43 -20.46 3.92
C ASN A 44 12.63 -19.18 3.63
N CYS A 45 12.45 -18.83 2.35
CA CYS A 45 11.82 -17.56 1.94
C CYS A 45 10.35 -17.67 1.55
N TYR A 46 9.76 -18.87 1.64
CA TYR A 46 8.36 -19.18 1.26
C TYR A 46 7.96 -18.82 -0.18
N THR A 47 8.90 -18.40 -1.04
CA THR A 47 8.63 -18.10 -2.45
C THR A 47 8.16 -19.38 -3.17
N PRO A 48 7.13 -19.30 -4.04
CA PRO A 48 6.66 -20.45 -4.82
C PRO A 48 7.79 -21.00 -5.68
N MET A 49 7.94 -22.33 -5.69
CA MET A 49 8.97 -23.05 -6.43
C MET A 49 8.36 -24.10 -7.35
N ASP A 50 8.93 -24.26 -8.54
CA ASP A 50 8.54 -25.34 -9.46
C ASP A 50 8.86 -26.72 -8.88
N ALA A 51 8.09 -27.74 -9.28
CA ALA A 51 8.21 -29.11 -8.77
C ALA A 51 9.57 -29.77 -9.00
N GLN A 52 10.31 -29.38 -10.04
CA GLN A 52 11.58 -30.00 -10.43
C GLN A 52 12.83 -29.22 -9.99
N ARG A 53 12.68 -28.03 -9.40
CA ARG A 53 13.85 -27.23 -8.99
C ARG A 53 14.43 -27.70 -7.66
N MET A 54 15.77 -27.73 -7.61
CA MET A 54 16.58 -28.07 -6.42
C MET A 54 17.09 -26.83 -5.66
N HIS A 55 16.98 -25.64 -6.26
CA HIS A 55 17.39 -24.37 -5.66
C HIS A 55 16.31 -23.30 -5.84
N CYS A 56 16.16 -22.44 -4.83
CA CYS A 56 15.25 -21.30 -4.91
C CYS A 56 15.85 -20.18 -5.77
N LEU A 57 15.06 -19.64 -6.71
CA LEU A 57 15.47 -18.51 -7.55
C LEU A 57 15.67 -17.20 -6.78
N HIS A 58 15.06 -17.09 -5.59
CA HIS A 58 15.04 -15.83 -4.85
C HIS A 58 16.10 -15.77 -3.75
N CYS A 59 16.24 -16.83 -2.95
CA CYS A 59 17.18 -16.87 -1.84
C CYS A 59 18.37 -17.80 -2.09
N SER A 60 18.46 -18.43 -3.26
CA SER A 60 19.47 -19.44 -3.63
C SER A 60 19.56 -20.67 -2.71
N ALA A 61 18.70 -20.78 -1.69
CA ALA A 61 18.70 -21.88 -0.75
C ALA A 61 18.45 -23.22 -1.46
N SER A 62 19.21 -24.24 -1.03
CA SER A 62 19.05 -25.62 -1.46
C SER A 62 17.82 -26.26 -0.81
N VAL A 63 17.12 -27.08 -1.60
CA VAL A 63 16.03 -27.96 -1.14
C VAL A 63 16.52 -28.99 -0.12
N GLN A 64 17.82 -29.30 -0.11
CA GLN A 64 18.42 -30.24 0.86
C GLN A 64 18.60 -29.62 2.25
N ASP A 65 18.99 -28.35 2.31
CA ASP A 65 19.19 -27.63 3.59
C ASP A 65 17.86 -27.17 4.19
N HIS A 66 16.93 -26.76 3.33
CA HIS A 66 15.61 -26.30 3.73
C HIS A 66 14.53 -26.99 2.88
N PRO A 67 13.94 -28.10 3.37
CA PRO A 67 12.94 -28.84 2.62
C PRO A 67 11.72 -27.96 2.28
N PRO A 68 11.13 -28.13 1.10
CA PRO A 68 10.05 -27.30 0.64
C PRO A 68 8.77 -27.59 1.44
N VAL A 69 8.07 -26.53 1.84
CA VAL A 69 6.83 -26.63 2.61
C VAL A 69 5.63 -26.67 1.67
N GLN A 70 4.63 -27.47 2.03
CA GLN A 70 3.41 -27.67 1.22
C GLN A 70 2.35 -26.57 1.44
N SER A 71 2.49 -25.79 2.50
CA SER A 71 1.60 -24.68 2.83
C SER A 71 2.38 -23.56 3.51
N VAL A 72 1.97 -22.32 3.26
CA VAL A 72 2.55 -21.17 3.96
C VAL A 72 2.01 -21.14 5.39
N PRO A 73 2.87 -21.05 6.42
CA PRO A 73 2.43 -21.00 7.81
C PRO A 73 1.45 -19.85 8.05
N ARG A 74 0.36 -20.11 8.80
CA ARG A 74 -0.61 -19.08 9.24
C ARG A 74 0.03 -17.81 9.84
N PRO A 75 1.09 -17.86 10.68
CA PRO A 75 1.69 -16.63 11.21
C PRO A 75 2.23 -15.69 10.11
N VAL A 76 2.78 -16.25 9.03
CA VAL A 76 3.30 -15.45 7.89
C VAL A 76 2.16 -14.77 7.14
N LEU A 77 1.05 -15.49 6.92
CA LEU A 77 -0.15 -14.93 6.30
C LEU A 77 -0.75 -13.78 7.13
N LEU A 78 -0.77 -13.92 8.46
CA LEU A 78 -1.25 -12.86 9.36
C LEU A 78 -0.36 -11.61 9.32
N MET A 79 0.97 -11.80 9.26
CA MET A 79 1.91 -10.70 9.13
C MET A 79 1.72 -9.95 7.80
N PHE A 80 1.59 -10.68 6.68
CA PHE A 80 1.36 -10.08 5.36
C PHE A 80 0.03 -9.32 5.30
N ARG A 81 -1.04 -9.85 5.90
CA ARG A 81 -2.32 -9.13 6.04
C ARG A 81 -2.18 -7.81 6.79
N GLN A 82 -1.40 -7.79 7.87
CA GLN A 82 -1.20 -6.56 8.65
C GLN A 82 -0.39 -5.52 7.88
N LEU A 83 0.61 -5.94 7.11
CA LEU A 83 1.40 -5.06 6.26
C LEU A 83 0.52 -4.37 5.20
N ARG A 84 -0.21 -5.17 4.40
CA ARG A 84 -1.13 -4.66 3.38
C ARG A 84 -2.21 -3.74 3.95
N ARG A 85 -2.74 -4.03 5.14
CA ARG A 85 -3.71 -3.14 5.80
C ARG A 85 -3.13 -1.78 6.14
N ARG A 86 -1.86 -1.71 6.55
CA ARG A 86 -1.21 -0.44 6.86
C ARG A 86 -0.94 0.37 5.60
N GLU A 87 -0.45 -0.26 4.55
CA GLU A 87 -0.23 0.38 3.25
C GLU A 87 -1.55 0.93 2.70
N ALA A 88 -2.62 0.11 2.71
CA ALA A 88 -3.94 0.54 2.27
C ALA A 88 -4.48 1.71 3.11
N LEU A 89 -4.30 1.68 4.44
CA LEU A 89 -4.70 2.79 5.29
C LEU A 89 -3.90 4.07 5.00
N VAL A 90 -2.60 3.96 4.79
CA VAL A 90 -1.75 5.12 4.48
C VAL A 90 -2.16 5.73 3.14
N VAL A 91 -2.21 4.93 2.07
CA VAL A 91 -2.60 5.42 0.72
C VAL A 91 -4.00 6.03 0.74
N ASN A 92 -4.96 5.33 1.35
CA ASN A 92 -6.33 5.82 1.42
C ASN A 92 -6.43 7.09 2.29
N SER A 93 -5.70 7.16 3.40
CA SER A 93 -5.68 8.36 4.25
C SER A 93 -5.14 9.59 3.52
N PHE A 94 -4.11 9.43 2.68
CA PHE A 94 -3.60 10.53 1.85
C PHE A 94 -4.64 11.00 0.83
N ALA A 95 -5.32 10.08 0.15
CA ALA A 95 -6.39 10.41 -0.79
C ALA A 95 -7.54 11.16 -0.10
N TYR A 96 -8.01 10.67 1.04
CA TYR A 96 -9.07 11.32 1.82
C TYR A 96 -8.63 12.66 2.41
N LEU A 97 -7.37 12.82 2.79
CA LEU A 97 -6.86 14.09 3.33
C LEU A 97 -6.82 15.17 2.25
N GLY A 98 -6.35 14.83 1.04
CA GLY A 98 -6.40 15.73 -0.11
C GLY A 98 -7.84 16.14 -0.46
N LEU A 99 -8.76 15.17 -0.48
CA LEU A 99 -10.19 15.44 -0.71
C LEU A 99 -10.78 16.35 0.37
N LEU A 100 -10.48 16.07 1.64
CA LEU A 100 -10.97 16.86 2.78
C LEU A 100 -10.45 18.30 2.73
N LEU A 101 -9.16 18.50 2.43
CA LEU A 101 -8.58 19.83 2.24
C LEU A 101 -9.23 20.59 1.08
N GLY A 102 -9.48 19.91 -0.06
CA GLY A 102 -10.18 20.51 -1.20
C GLY A 102 -11.59 20.98 -0.84
N VAL A 103 -12.36 20.14 -0.15
CA VAL A 103 -13.72 20.47 0.31
C VAL A 103 -13.71 21.64 1.30
N LEU A 104 -12.80 21.63 2.28
CA LEU A 104 -12.68 22.73 3.25
C LEU A 104 -12.28 24.05 2.58
N THR A 105 -11.38 23.99 1.60
CA THR A 105 -10.98 25.17 0.82
C THR A 105 -12.16 25.73 0.05
N PHE A 106 -12.93 24.88 -0.64
CA PHE A 106 -14.13 25.29 -1.37
C PHE A 106 -15.16 25.97 -0.44
N ILE A 107 -15.48 25.35 0.70
CA ILE A 107 -16.43 25.91 1.66
C ILE A 107 -15.92 27.25 2.22
N GLY A 108 -14.63 27.32 2.56
CA GLY A 108 -14.00 28.51 3.12
C GLY A 108 -14.05 29.69 2.15
N VAL A 109 -13.66 29.49 0.89
CA VAL A 109 -13.70 30.58 -0.10
C VAL A 109 -15.14 30.96 -0.43
N PHE A 110 -16.04 29.99 -0.58
CA PHE A 110 -17.46 30.26 -0.80
C PHE A 110 -18.07 31.11 0.33
N TYR A 111 -17.74 30.81 1.59
CA TYR A 111 -18.19 31.59 2.75
C TYR A 111 -17.67 33.03 2.74
N VAL A 112 -16.39 33.22 2.42
CA VAL A 112 -15.76 34.55 2.30
C VAL A 112 -16.42 35.37 1.19
N ILE A 113 -16.62 34.78 0.01
CA ILE A 113 -17.26 35.47 -1.13
C ILE A 113 -18.71 35.86 -0.79
N PHE A 114 -19.45 34.96 -0.16
CA PHE A 114 -20.85 35.21 0.23
C PHE A 114 -20.97 36.33 1.28
N THR A 115 -20.10 36.35 2.28
CA THR A 115 -20.14 37.34 3.37
C THR A 115 -19.68 38.73 2.93
N LEU A 116 -18.78 38.84 1.95
CA LEU A 116 -18.29 40.13 1.45
C LEU A 116 -19.13 40.76 0.33
N GLY A 117 -20.25 40.14 -0.09
CA GLY A 117 -21.08 40.68 -1.17
C GLY A 117 -20.31 40.87 -2.48
N ALA A 118 -19.43 39.91 -2.80
CA ALA A 118 -18.42 40.08 -3.82
C ALA A 118 -18.96 40.00 -5.26
N ASN A 119 -18.30 40.75 -6.16
CA ASN A 119 -18.57 40.78 -7.60
C ASN A 119 -18.38 39.40 -8.26
N VAL A 120 -19.13 39.13 -9.34
CA VAL A 120 -19.09 37.88 -10.13
C VAL A 120 -17.68 37.43 -10.53
N TRP A 121 -16.76 38.37 -10.76
CA TRP A 121 -15.36 38.10 -11.09
C TRP A 121 -14.60 37.30 -10.02
N TRP A 122 -14.96 37.45 -8.74
CA TRP A 122 -14.37 36.65 -7.66
C TRP A 122 -14.76 35.17 -7.76
N TYR A 123 -16.00 34.87 -8.16
CA TYR A 123 -16.43 33.49 -8.39
C TYR A 123 -15.69 32.85 -9.58
N VAL A 124 -15.47 33.61 -10.66
CA VAL A 124 -14.72 33.12 -11.83
C VAL A 124 -13.26 32.85 -11.47
N PHE A 125 -12.63 33.74 -10.71
CA PHE A 125 -11.27 33.53 -10.22
C PHE A 125 -11.16 32.28 -9.35
N ASP A 126 -12.11 32.08 -8.43
CA ASP A 126 -12.11 30.95 -7.51
C ASP A 126 -12.32 29.60 -8.22
N ILE A 127 -13.27 29.53 -9.16
CA ILE A 127 -13.45 28.34 -10.02
C ILE A 127 -12.17 28.03 -10.80
N THR A 128 -11.50 29.05 -11.33
CA THR A 128 -10.25 28.88 -12.07
C THR A 128 -9.12 28.37 -11.16
N LEU A 129 -8.99 28.95 -9.96
CA LEU A 129 -8.00 28.56 -8.97
C LEU A 129 -8.19 27.10 -8.53
N LEU A 130 -9.43 26.68 -8.25
CA LEU A 130 -9.76 25.29 -7.92
C LEU A 130 -9.49 24.33 -9.08
N PHE A 131 -9.78 24.75 -10.32
CA PHE A 131 -9.50 23.92 -11.49
C PHE A 131 -8.00 23.71 -11.70
N VAL A 132 -7.19 24.75 -11.51
CA VAL A 132 -5.73 24.66 -11.58
C VAL A 132 -5.18 23.83 -10.40
N ALA A 133 -5.63 24.09 -9.18
CA ALA A 133 -5.20 23.35 -8.00
C ALA A 133 -5.51 21.85 -8.11
N SER A 134 -6.70 21.48 -8.60
CA SER A 134 -7.07 20.08 -8.81
C SER A 134 -6.23 19.40 -9.88
N ARG A 135 -5.87 20.10 -10.97
CA ARG A 135 -4.97 19.56 -12.01
C ARG A 135 -3.54 19.37 -11.52
N VAL A 136 -3.04 20.29 -10.71
CA VAL A 136 -1.70 20.17 -10.10
C VAL A 136 -1.67 19.00 -9.12
N LEU A 137 -2.72 18.82 -8.31
CA LEU A 137 -2.85 17.70 -7.38
C LEU A 137 -3.01 16.35 -8.08
N ALA A 138 -3.68 16.31 -9.24
CA ALA A 138 -3.85 15.08 -10.02
C ALA A 138 -2.62 14.71 -10.87
N GLY A 139 -1.70 15.65 -11.09
CA GLY A 139 -0.46 15.43 -11.84
C GLY A 139 0.77 15.13 -10.97
N LEU A 140 0.64 15.25 -9.64
CA LEU A 140 1.64 14.95 -8.62
C LEU A 140 1.48 13.52 -8.11
#